data_AF-A0A7S1RN30-F1
#
_entry.id   AF-A0A7S1RN30-F1
#
_cell.length_a   1.000
_cell.length_b   1.000
_cell.length_c   1.000
_cell.angle_alpha   90.00
_cell.angle_beta   90.00
_cell.angle_gamma   90.00
#
_symmetry.space_group_name_H-M   'P 1'
#
loop_
_entity.id
_entity.type
_entity.pdbx_description
1 polymer ?
#
loop_
_entity_poly.entity_id
_entity_poly.type
_entity_poly.pdbx_seq_one_letter_code
_entity_poly.pdbx_strand_id
1 'polypeptide(L)'
;NAAAVGVDPTRIGACGDSAGAHLAALLGLLEKGFEGDGPNPEQPSSAQAVVGISTPADFLHCGERPLSTWALFRGPQETLEVRAKVASPLTHVRAGAPPFLLVHAHNDSIIPFESQGQALANALMRHPGADVTLLAFDEGGHSVVSR
;
A
#
# COMPACT_ATOMS: atom_id res chain seq x y z
N ASN A 1 15.46 -8.43 -17.90
CA ASN A 1 16.03 -9.70 -17.38
C ASN A 1 15.04 -10.88 -17.40
N ALA A 2 13.72 -10.64 -17.49
CA ALA A 2 12.65 -11.64 -17.54
C ALA A 2 12.99 -12.97 -18.24
N ALA A 3 13.45 -12.95 -19.50
CA ALA A 3 13.80 -14.17 -20.25
C ALA A 3 14.90 -15.02 -19.60
N ALA A 4 15.89 -14.38 -18.96
CA ALA A 4 16.99 -15.09 -18.30
C ALA A 4 16.55 -15.80 -17.01
N VAL A 5 15.45 -15.36 -16.39
CA VAL A 5 14.91 -15.93 -15.15
C VAL A 5 13.58 -16.68 -15.37
N GLY A 6 13.12 -16.81 -16.61
CA GLY A 6 11.87 -17.50 -16.96
C GLY A 6 10.60 -16.83 -16.43
N VAL A 7 10.64 -15.51 -16.19
CA VAL A 7 9.50 -14.73 -15.69
C VAL A 7 8.78 -14.05 -16.85
N ASP A 8 7.45 -13.99 -16.78
CA ASP A 8 6.64 -13.17 -17.68
C ASP A 8 6.63 -11.71 -17.19
N PRO A 9 7.23 -10.75 -17.92
CA PRO A 9 7.34 -9.37 -17.45
C PRO A 9 5.99 -8.66 -17.38
N THR A 10 4.93 -9.24 -17.93
CA THR A 10 3.57 -8.69 -17.91
C THR A 10 2.72 -9.19 -16.75
N ARG A 11 3.27 -10.05 -15.89
CA ARG A 11 2.58 -10.66 -14.74
C ARG A 11 3.40 -10.56 -13.45
N ILE A 12 3.70 -9.33 -13.02
CA ILE A 12 4.46 -9.06 -11.80
C ILE A 12 3.52 -8.50 -10.72
N GLY A 13 3.25 -9.31 -9.70
CA GLY A 13 2.52 -8.86 -8.51
C GLY A 13 3.45 -8.44 -7.38
N ALA A 14 2.94 -7.60 -6.48
CA ALA A 14 3.62 -7.23 -5.24
C ALA A 14 2.81 -7.73 -4.04
N CYS A 15 3.49 -8.24 -3.03
CA CYS A 15 2.84 -8.63 -1.78
C CYS A 15 3.68 -8.22 -0.57
N GLY A 16 3.01 -8.00 0.56
CA GLY A 16 3.70 -7.73 1.81
C GLY A 16 2.78 -7.70 3.02
N ASP A 17 3.40 -7.66 4.18
CA ASP A 17 2.77 -7.50 5.50
C ASP A 17 3.24 -6.17 6.12
N SER A 18 2.31 -5.42 6.72
CA SER A 18 2.57 -4.19 7.44
C SER A 18 3.32 -3.16 6.59
N ALA A 19 4.55 -2.77 6.97
CA ALA A 19 5.39 -1.88 6.18
C ALA A 19 5.67 -2.41 4.75
N GLY A 20 5.75 -3.73 4.56
CA GLY A 20 5.85 -4.33 3.23
C GLY A 20 4.56 -4.18 2.42
N ALA A 21 3.41 -4.30 3.06
CA ALA A 21 2.10 -4.07 2.42
C ALA A 21 1.93 -2.61 2.00
N HIS A 22 2.41 -1.67 2.82
CA HIS A 22 2.47 -0.24 2.48
C HIS A 22 3.28 0.00 1.19
N LEU A 23 4.49 -0.57 1.09
CA LEU A 23 5.32 -0.45 -0.11
C LEU A 23 4.69 -1.13 -1.32
N ALA A 24 4.10 -2.32 -1.15
CA ALA A 24 3.39 -3.01 -2.21
C ALA A 24 2.19 -2.19 -2.74
N ALA A 25 1.44 -1.56 -1.83
CA ALA A 25 0.33 -0.68 -2.19
C ALA A 25 0.82 0.56 -2.95
N LEU A 26 1.90 1.21 -2.50
CA LEU A 26 2.50 2.32 -3.26
C LEU A 26 2.98 1.85 -4.64
N LEU A 27 3.60 0.67 -4.76
CA LEU A 27 4.06 0.16 -6.05
C LEU A 27 2.91 -0.09 -7.04
N GLY A 28 1.73 -0.48 -6.55
CA GLY A 28 0.52 -0.60 -7.37
C GLY A 28 -0.18 0.73 -7.67
N LEU A 29 -0.04 1.73 -6.79
CA LEU A 29 -0.81 2.98 -6.87
C LEU A 29 0.00 4.19 -7.36
N LEU A 30 1.32 4.16 -7.37
CA LEU A 30 2.07 5.27 -7.94
C LEU A 30 2.04 5.21 -9.47
N GLU A 31 1.94 6.39 -10.09
CA GLU A 31 2.15 6.55 -11.53
C GLU A 31 3.63 6.82 -11.82
N LYS A 32 3.96 7.02 -13.11
CA LYS A 32 5.31 7.42 -13.51
C LYS A 32 5.72 8.73 -12.80
N GLY A 33 7.00 8.85 -12.49
CA GLY A 33 7.61 10.01 -11.81
C GLY A 33 8.27 9.69 -10.46
N PHE A 34 8.24 8.43 -10.02
CA PHE A 34 8.81 7.96 -8.75
C PHE A 34 9.98 6.98 -8.94
N GLU A 35 10.42 6.73 -10.17
CA GLU A 35 11.42 5.74 -10.55
C GLU A 35 12.87 6.16 -10.21
N GLY A 36 13.10 7.45 -9.95
CA GLY A 36 14.43 7.99 -9.64
C GLY A 36 15.39 7.95 -10.84
N ASP A 37 16.68 7.79 -10.55
CA ASP A 37 17.80 7.77 -11.52
C ASP A 37 18.40 6.37 -11.71
N GLY A 38 17.61 5.33 -11.42
CA GLY A 38 18.02 3.94 -11.56
C GLY A 38 18.42 3.56 -12.99
N PRO A 39 19.19 2.46 -13.17
CA PRO A 39 19.80 2.12 -14.46
C PRO A 39 18.83 1.62 -15.53
N ASN A 40 17.53 1.48 -15.22
CA ASN A 40 16.51 0.90 -16.11
C ASN A 40 15.29 1.83 -16.32
N PRO A 41 15.48 3.09 -16.75
CA PRO A 41 14.39 4.07 -16.83
C PRO A 41 13.32 3.72 -17.88
N GLU A 42 13.67 2.90 -18.87
CA GLU A 42 12.76 2.45 -19.93
C GLU A 42 11.86 1.27 -19.51
N GLN A 43 12.07 0.69 -18.32
CA GLN A 43 11.29 -0.44 -17.85
C GLN A 43 10.09 0.03 -17.01
N PRO A 44 8.90 -0.56 -17.18
CA PRO A 44 7.77 -0.24 -16.33
C PRO A 44 8.04 -0.70 -14.89
N SER A 45 7.66 0.15 -13.93
CA SER A 45 7.80 -0.15 -12.49
C SER A 45 6.47 -0.50 -11.81
N SER A 46 5.35 -0.46 -12.52
CA SER A 46 4.03 -0.75 -11.93
C SER A 46 3.82 -2.23 -11.66
N ALA A 47 3.21 -2.56 -10.53
CA ALA A 47 2.73 -3.90 -10.22
C ALA A 47 1.37 -4.17 -10.88
N GLN A 48 1.15 -5.41 -11.34
CA GLN A 48 -0.10 -5.84 -12.01
C GLN A 48 -1.14 -6.40 -11.05
N ALA A 49 -0.76 -6.68 -9.81
CA ALA A 49 -1.66 -7.05 -8.71
C ALA A 49 -0.96 -6.75 -7.38
N VAL A 50 -1.74 -6.44 -6.34
CA VAL A 50 -1.23 -6.17 -5.00
C VAL A 50 -1.93 -7.04 -3.96
N VAL A 51 -1.14 -7.65 -3.08
CA VAL A 51 -1.62 -8.31 -1.86
C VAL A 51 -1.06 -7.58 -0.64
N GLY A 52 -1.92 -6.95 0.15
CA GLY A 52 -1.53 -6.23 1.36
C GLY A 52 -2.13 -6.85 2.61
N ILE A 53 -1.28 -7.21 3.57
CA ILE A 53 -1.70 -7.70 4.89
C ILE A 53 -1.44 -6.60 5.91
N SER A 54 -2.45 -6.25 6.72
CA SER A 54 -2.36 -5.23 7.78
C SER A 54 -1.79 -3.88 7.27
N THR A 55 -2.28 -3.43 6.10
CA THR A 55 -1.69 -2.35 5.29
C THR A 55 -1.85 -0.95 5.93
N PRO A 56 -0.75 -0.27 6.30
CA PRO A 56 -0.76 1.17 6.56
C PRO A 56 -1.02 1.92 5.25
N ALA A 57 -2.11 2.69 5.20
CA ALA A 57 -2.61 3.32 3.99
C ALA A 57 -2.79 4.84 4.09
N ASP A 58 -3.01 5.36 5.30
CA ASP A 58 -3.26 6.77 5.56
C ASP A 58 -2.39 7.29 6.70
N PHE A 59 -1.37 8.06 6.31
CA PHE A 59 -0.45 8.72 7.21
C PHE A 59 -0.87 10.16 7.56
N LEU A 60 -1.91 10.70 6.94
CA LEU A 60 -2.45 12.02 7.28
C LEU A 60 -3.32 11.95 8.54
N HIS A 61 -4.03 10.83 8.75
CA HIS A 61 -5.02 10.68 9.82
C HIS A 61 -4.68 9.62 10.87
N CYS A 62 -3.40 9.53 11.28
CA CYS A 62 -2.90 8.51 12.22
C CYS A 62 -3.43 8.62 13.68
N GLY A 63 -4.19 9.67 14.02
CA GLY A 63 -4.54 9.99 15.40
C GLY A 63 -3.31 10.29 16.28
N GLU A 64 -3.45 10.15 17.61
CA GLU A 64 -2.38 10.41 18.58
C GLU A 64 -1.33 9.29 18.69
N ARG A 65 -1.42 8.21 17.89
CA ARG A 65 -0.47 7.08 18.00
C ARG A 65 0.88 7.44 17.34
N PRO A 66 1.95 7.62 18.13
CA PRO A 66 3.20 8.22 17.70
C PRO A 66 4.28 7.18 17.33
N LEU A 67 3.89 6.03 16.77
CA LEU A 67 4.78 5.34 15.80
C LEU A 67 4.89 6.14 14.48
N SER A 68 4.40 7.39 14.52
CA SER A 68 4.92 8.58 13.88
C SER A 68 5.47 8.39 12.46
N THR A 69 4.58 8.65 11.52
CA THR A 69 4.88 9.57 10.40
C THR A 69 6.12 10.45 10.61
N TRP A 70 6.27 11.09 11.77
CA TRP A 70 7.43 11.91 12.15
C TRP A 70 8.77 11.14 12.19
N ALA A 71 8.81 9.93 12.76
CA ALA A 71 10.01 9.08 12.76
C ALA A 71 10.26 8.45 11.38
N LEU A 72 9.20 8.14 10.64
CA LEU A 72 9.29 7.52 9.30
C LEU A 72 9.75 8.52 8.23
N PHE A 73 9.25 9.76 8.25
CA PHE A 73 9.45 10.74 7.18
C PHE A 73 10.50 11.83 7.45
N ARG A 74 11.17 11.77 8.62
CA ARG A 74 12.33 12.59 9.07
C ARG A 74 12.48 13.96 8.37
N GLY A 75 12.25 15.05 9.08
CA GLY A 75 12.53 16.40 8.53
C GLY A 75 11.73 17.49 9.25
N PRO A 76 11.81 18.75 8.78
CA PRO A 76 11.09 19.86 9.38
C PRO A 76 9.59 19.61 9.41
N GLN A 77 8.95 19.99 10.53
CA GLN A 77 7.52 19.83 10.79
C GLN A 77 6.65 20.38 9.65
N GLU A 78 7.05 21.52 9.10
CA GLU A 78 6.39 22.23 8.01
C GLU A 78 6.20 21.39 6.73
N THR A 79 7.00 20.35 6.55
CA THR A 79 6.95 19.50 5.35
C THR A 79 6.29 18.15 5.60
N LEU A 80 5.90 17.84 6.82
CA LEU A 80 5.47 16.47 7.17
C LEU A 80 4.09 16.13 6.64
N GLU A 81 3.18 17.10 6.53
CA GLU A 81 1.90 16.86 5.88
C GLU A 81 2.09 16.50 4.40
N VAL A 82 2.97 17.22 3.70
CA VAL A 82 3.32 16.92 2.30
C VAL A 82 3.94 15.53 2.17
N ARG A 83 4.88 15.17 3.05
CA ARG A 83 5.50 13.83 3.03
C ARG A 83 4.53 12.73 3.39
N ALA A 84 3.69 12.94 4.41
CA ALA A 84 2.67 11.99 4.83
C ALA A 84 1.67 11.76 3.70
N LYS A 85 1.25 12.82 3.00
CA LYS A 85 0.41 12.72 1.81
C LYS A 85 1.09 11.86 0.75
N VAL A 86 2.30 12.23 0.31
CA VAL A 86 3.04 11.48 -0.71
C VAL A 86 3.27 10.02 -0.31
N ALA A 87 3.46 9.74 0.97
CA ALA A 87 3.69 8.39 1.45
C ALA A 87 2.41 7.60 1.75
N SER A 88 1.22 8.19 1.67
CA SER A 88 -0.05 7.52 1.94
C SER A 88 -0.59 6.86 0.68
N PRO A 89 -0.63 5.50 0.59
CA PRO A 89 -1.30 4.81 -0.51
C PRO A 89 -2.70 5.35 -0.82
N LEU A 90 -3.46 5.71 0.22
CA LEU A 90 -4.83 6.21 0.08
C LEU A 90 -4.93 7.46 -0.81
N THR A 91 -3.89 8.30 -0.86
CA THR A 91 -3.89 9.55 -1.63
C THR A 91 -3.57 9.37 -3.11
N HIS A 92 -3.13 8.17 -3.51
CA HIS A 92 -2.78 7.81 -4.89
C HIS A 92 -3.81 6.90 -5.56
N VAL A 93 -4.89 6.58 -4.85
CA VAL A 93 -6.02 5.81 -5.37
C VAL A 93 -6.66 6.56 -6.55
N ARG A 94 -6.83 5.84 -7.66
CA ARG A 94 -7.40 6.36 -8.91
C ARG A 94 -8.09 5.24 -9.71
N ALA A 95 -8.81 5.64 -10.74
CA ALA A 95 -9.33 4.70 -11.73
C ALA A 95 -8.19 4.00 -12.49
N GLY A 96 -8.33 2.71 -12.76
CA GLY A 96 -7.30 1.91 -13.43
C GLY A 96 -6.18 1.42 -12.51
N ALA A 97 -6.32 1.55 -11.18
CA ALA A 97 -5.48 0.83 -10.23
C ALA A 97 -5.53 -0.69 -10.51
N PRO A 98 -4.42 -1.44 -10.28
CA PRO A 98 -4.41 -2.88 -10.46
C PRO A 98 -5.36 -3.57 -9.46
N PRO A 99 -5.67 -4.87 -9.63
CA PRO A 99 -6.40 -5.62 -8.63
C PRO A 99 -5.72 -5.63 -7.25
N PHE A 100 -6.51 -5.55 -6.19
CA PHE A 100 -6.06 -5.60 -4.79
C PHE A 100 -6.71 -6.74 -4.01
N LEU A 101 -5.90 -7.49 -3.28
CA LEU A 101 -6.32 -8.31 -2.16
C LEU A 101 -5.80 -7.68 -0.86
N LEU A 102 -6.70 -7.32 0.04
CA LEU A 102 -6.38 -6.76 1.35
C LEU A 102 -6.81 -7.75 2.42
N VAL A 103 -5.94 -7.97 3.41
CA VAL A 103 -6.18 -8.90 4.52
C VAL A 103 -5.90 -8.17 5.82
N HIS A 104 -6.87 -8.11 6.74
CA HIS A 104 -6.72 -7.32 7.97
C HIS A 104 -7.66 -7.83 9.08
N ALA A 105 -7.17 -7.92 10.31
CA ALA A 105 -8.00 -8.24 11.47
C ALA A 105 -8.59 -6.97 12.13
N HIS A 106 -9.84 -7.04 12.57
CA HIS A 106 -10.51 -5.99 13.35
C HIS A 106 -9.77 -5.69 14.66
N ASN A 107 -9.17 -6.71 15.29
CA ASN A 107 -8.44 -6.55 16.53
C ASN A 107 -6.93 -6.25 16.37
N ASP A 108 -6.49 -5.74 15.20
CA ASP A 108 -5.12 -5.25 15.02
C ASP A 108 -4.86 -4.02 15.90
N SER A 109 -4.03 -4.21 16.93
CA SER A 109 -3.65 -3.16 17.88
C SER A 109 -2.49 -2.28 17.40
N ILE A 110 -1.91 -2.56 16.23
CA ILE A 110 -0.80 -1.81 15.63
C ILE A 110 -1.31 -0.95 14.47
N ILE A 111 -2.03 -1.52 13.52
CA ILE A 111 -2.59 -0.80 12.38
C ILE A 111 -4.12 -0.83 12.48
N PRO A 112 -4.78 0.29 12.82
CA PRO A 112 -6.23 0.31 13.00
C PRO A 112 -6.95 -0.10 11.71
N PHE A 113 -7.86 -1.07 11.79
CA PHE A 113 -8.55 -1.63 10.64
C PHE A 113 -9.34 -0.59 9.85
N GLU A 114 -10.18 0.21 10.53
CA GLU A 114 -11.15 1.09 9.88
C GLU A 114 -10.46 2.24 9.13
N SER A 115 -9.48 2.89 9.75
CA SER A 115 -8.81 4.05 9.17
C SER A 115 -7.69 3.69 8.18
N GLN A 116 -7.35 2.41 8.04
CA GLN A 116 -6.25 1.96 7.19
C GLN A 116 -6.74 0.97 6.12
N GLY A 117 -6.85 -0.33 6.45
CA GLY A 117 -7.22 -1.37 5.49
C GLY A 117 -8.61 -1.18 4.89
N GLN A 118 -9.61 -0.89 5.72
CA GLN A 118 -10.98 -0.65 5.26
C GLN A 118 -11.09 0.65 4.45
N ALA A 119 -10.43 1.73 4.90
CA ALA A 119 -10.42 3.00 4.19
C ALA A 119 -9.82 2.87 2.78
N LEU A 120 -8.71 2.13 2.65
CA LEU A 120 -8.08 1.85 1.35
C LEU A 120 -8.98 1.02 0.44
N ALA A 121 -9.55 -0.07 0.94
CA ALA A 121 -10.48 -0.91 0.19
C ALA A 121 -11.66 -0.08 -0.34
N ASN A 122 -12.30 0.68 0.54
CA ASN A 122 -13.42 1.55 0.20
C ASN A 122 -13.01 2.59 -0.84
N ALA A 123 -11.80 3.15 -0.75
CA ALA A 123 -11.32 4.12 -1.72
C ALA A 123 -11.16 3.53 -3.12
N LEU A 124 -10.55 2.35 -3.21
CA LEU A 124 -10.37 1.65 -4.48
C LEU A 124 -11.73 1.28 -5.10
N MET A 125 -12.64 0.71 -4.30
CA MET A 125 -13.96 0.27 -4.74
C MET A 125 -14.88 1.40 -5.25
N ARG A 126 -14.59 2.66 -4.94
CA ARG A 126 -15.35 3.81 -5.50
C ARG A 126 -15.14 3.97 -7.01
N HIS A 127 -14.09 3.39 -7.59
CA HIS A 127 -13.80 3.50 -9.00
C HIS A 127 -14.47 2.37 -9.80
N PRO A 128 -15.23 2.68 -10.87
CA PRO A 128 -15.84 1.66 -11.72
C PRO A 128 -14.79 0.69 -12.29
N GLY A 129 -15.10 -0.61 -12.22
CA GLY A 129 -14.21 -1.67 -12.72
C GLY A 129 -13.06 -2.04 -11.80
N ALA A 130 -12.99 -1.49 -10.58
CA ALA A 130 -12.00 -1.91 -9.60
C ALA A 130 -12.23 -3.38 -9.18
N ASP A 131 -11.14 -4.17 -9.17
CA ASP A 131 -11.12 -5.53 -8.65
C ASP A 131 -10.44 -5.51 -7.28
N VAL A 132 -11.25 -5.50 -6.22
CA VAL A 132 -10.76 -5.36 -4.84
C VAL A 132 -11.46 -6.38 -3.96
N THR A 133 -10.68 -7.16 -3.24
CA THR A 133 -11.17 -8.06 -2.19
C THR A 133 -10.60 -7.62 -0.85
N LEU A 134 -11.45 -7.42 0.15
CA LEU A 134 -11.05 -7.22 1.54
C LEU A 134 -11.47 -8.45 2.36
N LEU A 135 -10.49 -9.20 2.85
CA LEU A 135 -10.67 -10.28 3.81
C LEU A 135 -10.47 -9.72 5.22
N ALA A 136 -11.59 -9.40 5.87
CA ALA A 136 -11.62 -8.95 7.24
C ALA A 136 -11.83 -10.13 8.20
N PHE A 137 -11.03 -10.20 9.26
CA PHE A 137 -11.15 -11.21 10.31
C PHE A 137 -11.48 -10.55 11.64
N ASP A 138 -12.35 -11.16 12.45
CA ASP A 138 -12.61 -10.62 13.81
C ASP A 138 -11.36 -10.67 14.69
N GLU A 139 -10.59 -11.75 14.56
CA GLU A 139 -9.43 -12.07 15.40
C GLU A 139 -8.22 -12.45 14.55
N GLY A 140 -7.02 -12.04 14.97
CA GLY A 140 -5.77 -12.34 14.27
C GLY A 140 -4.63 -11.40 14.63
N GLY A 141 -4.96 -10.21 15.16
CA GLY A 141 -4.00 -9.16 15.49
C GLY A 141 -3.24 -8.69 14.25
N HIS A 142 -2.07 -8.11 14.48
CA HIS A 142 -1.25 -7.53 13.41
C HIS A 142 -0.73 -8.57 12.40
N SER A 143 -0.60 -9.84 12.81
CA SER A 143 -0.06 -10.92 11.99
C SER A 143 -1.13 -11.98 11.69
N VAL A 144 -2.26 -11.53 11.14
CA VAL A 144 -3.46 -12.35 10.88
C VAL A 144 -3.20 -13.60 10.02
N VAL A 145 -2.12 -13.62 9.24
CA VAL A 145 -1.75 -14.75 8.35
C VAL A 145 -0.71 -15.71 8.94
N SER A 146 -0.19 -15.47 10.14
CA SER A 146 0.96 -16.21 10.69
C SER A 146 0.57 -17.40 11.58
N ARG A 147 -0.46 -18.17 11.21
CA ARG A 147 -0.93 -19.33 12.00
C ARG A 147 -0.62 -20.67 11.35
#